data_AF-A0A4S4DG75-F1
#
_entry.id   AF-A0A4S4DG75-F1
#
_cell.length_a   1.000
_cell.length_b   1.000
_cell.length_c   1.000
_cell.angle_alpha   90.00
_cell.angle_beta   90.00
_cell.angle_gamma   90.00
#
_symmetry.space_group_name_H-M   'P 1'
#
loop_
_entity.id
_entity.type
_entity.pdbx_description
1 polymer ?
#
loop_
_entity_poly.entity_id
_entity_poly.type
_entity_poly.pdbx_seq_one_letter_code
_entity_poly.pdbx_strand_id
1 'polypeptide(L)'
;MVGERSEGGRVQGQRVGKDGGAGGGTGGGGCLEPACGWWGGRGGVCSQKLHRYLTNVWVNLKAIKRLIETDALNMENYPVSKKVNNDEIRLQETEASSAIRFFDRAIGVTVPQSCFQPMTRTSDLLVVQSDLYTYTEGVLTRNSARTNLADPSIELGPEFEKLSDFQSRFKSIPSIIELDSLKVMGDVWFGTGIILKGKVTIVAKPGTKLEIPDGAVIENKEISDPRDI
;
A
#
# COMPACT_ATOMS: atom_id res chain seq x y z
N MET A 1 35.72 23.00 -10.34
CA MET A 1 34.77 24.09 -10.01
C MET A 1 33.38 23.49 -9.97
N VAL A 2 32.56 23.96 -9.02
CA VAL A 2 31.17 23.57 -8.73
C VAL A 2 31.05 22.19 -8.04
N GLY A 3 30.49 22.04 -6.85
CA GLY A 3 29.92 22.97 -5.88
C GLY A 3 29.34 22.14 -4.73
N GLU A 4 29.75 22.42 -3.50
CA GLU A 4 29.15 21.84 -2.29
C GLU A 4 27.68 22.26 -2.20
N ARG A 5 26.79 21.30 -1.96
CA ARG A 5 25.48 21.56 -1.36
C ARG A 5 25.31 20.66 -0.15
N SER A 6 25.67 21.21 1.00
CA SER A 6 25.27 20.73 2.31
C SER A 6 23.80 21.04 2.50
N GLU A 7 22.97 20.00 2.63
CA GLU A 7 21.71 20.10 3.36
C GLU A 7 21.69 18.97 4.40
N GLY A 8 22.12 19.33 5.61
CA GLY A 8 21.99 18.51 6.81
C GLY A 8 20.53 18.38 7.19
N GLY A 9 19.85 17.39 6.61
CA GLY A 9 18.57 16.89 7.11
C GLY A 9 18.80 15.98 8.31
N ARG A 10 18.60 16.49 9.53
CA ARG A 10 18.64 15.68 10.75
C ARG A 10 17.47 14.70 10.72
N VAL A 11 17.71 13.43 10.38
CA VAL A 11 16.73 12.35 10.54
C VAL A 11 16.43 12.21 12.03
N GLN A 12 15.24 12.62 12.46
CA GLN A 12 14.79 12.42 13.83
C GLN A 12 14.38 10.95 13.99
N GLY A 13 15.34 10.11 14.39
CA GLY A 13 15.05 8.76 14.84
C GLY A 13 14.47 8.79 16.24
N GLN A 14 13.24 8.30 16.42
CA GLN A 14 12.67 8.12 17.75
C GLN A 14 13.18 6.80 18.33
N ARG A 15 13.89 6.88 19.46
CA ARG A 15 14.42 5.71 20.17
C ARG A 15 13.29 5.06 20.97
N VAL A 16 13.00 3.78 20.73
CA VAL A 16 12.07 3.01 21.57
C VAL A 16 12.84 2.59 22.82
N GLY A 17 12.72 3.37 23.90
CA GLY A 17 13.34 3.06 25.19
C GLY A 17 12.47 2.16 26.04
N LYS A 18 13.03 1.06 26.55
CA LYS A 18 12.52 0.35 27.74
C LYS A 18 13.16 1.02 28.95
N ASP A 19 12.54 2.01 29.57
CA ASP A 19 12.81 2.39 30.97
C ASP A 19 11.71 3.30 31.51
N GLY A 20 11.14 2.92 32.65
CA GLY A 20 10.10 3.67 33.35
C GLY A 20 10.67 4.71 34.31
N GLY A 21 10.12 5.92 34.26
CA GLY A 21 10.40 6.98 35.23
C GLY A 21 9.41 8.13 35.04
N ALA A 22 8.54 8.35 36.03
CA ALA A 22 7.54 9.41 36.04
C ALA A 22 8.17 10.76 36.44
N GLY A 23 7.82 11.84 35.73
CA GLY A 23 8.13 13.21 36.10
C GLY A 23 7.25 14.19 35.33
N GLY A 24 6.35 14.88 36.02
CA GLY A 24 5.41 15.84 35.45
C GLY A 24 6.00 17.24 35.25
N GLY A 25 5.44 17.98 34.30
CA GLY A 25 5.72 19.39 34.06
C GLY A 25 4.76 19.99 33.03
N THR A 26 4.14 21.12 33.38
CA THR A 26 3.07 21.83 32.67
C THR A 26 3.60 22.92 31.71
N GLY A 27 2.89 23.12 30.58
CA GLY A 27 2.76 24.43 29.91
C GLY A 27 3.42 24.64 28.54
N GLY A 28 2.64 25.12 27.57
CA GLY A 28 3.12 25.96 26.45
C GLY A 28 2.77 25.47 25.04
N GLY A 29 1.91 26.20 24.31
CA GLY A 29 1.34 25.82 23.03
C GLY A 29 2.31 25.67 21.86
N GLY A 30 2.02 24.67 21.02
CA GLY A 30 2.58 24.42 19.71
C GLY A 30 1.89 23.18 19.13
N CYS A 31 1.36 23.26 17.91
CA CYS A 31 0.63 22.18 17.25
C CYS A 31 1.51 20.92 17.10
N LEU A 32 1.45 20.06 18.11
CA LEU A 32 1.93 18.68 18.11
C LEU A 32 0.69 17.83 18.41
N GLU A 33 0.12 17.20 17.39
CA GLU A 33 -0.76 16.07 17.65
C GLU A 33 0.09 14.89 18.13
N PRO A 34 -0.17 14.33 19.32
CA PRO A 34 0.62 13.24 19.86
C PRO A 34 0.16 11.91 19.25
N ALA A 35 0.88 11.39 18.26
CA ALA A 35 0.76 9.99 17.88
C ALA A 35 1.67 9.11 18.76
N CYS A 36 1.44 9.12 20.08
CA CYS A 36 1.71 8.02 21.02
C CYS A 36 1.51 8.51 22.47
N GLY A 37 0.29 8.32 23.00
CA GLY A 37 0.06 8.33 24.43
C GLY A 37 0.67 7.09 25.09
N TRP A 38 1.33 7.31 26.22
CA TRP A 38 1.85 6.31 27.17
C TRP A 38 0.98 5.06 27.34
N TRP A 39 1.61 3.89 27.51
CA TRP A 39 0.98 2.75 28.16
C TRP A 39 1.95 2.03 29.11
N GLY A 40 1.95 2.48 30.38
CA GLY A 40 2.14 1.57 31.51
C GLY A 40 0.75 1.05 31.90
N GLY A 41 0.51 -0.25 31.77
CA GLY A 41 -0.76 -0.85 32.15
C GLY A 41 -1.02 -2.16 31.43
N ARG A 42 -1.18 -3.23 32.21
CA ARG A 42 -1.55 -4.58 31.75
C ARG A 42 -2.88 -4.54 30.98
N GLY A 43 -2.90 -5.14 29.79
CA GLY A 43 -4.11 -5.41 29.01
C GLY A 43 -4.46 -4.30 28.01
N GLY A 44 -3.99 -4.45 26.78
CA GLY A 44 -4.37 -3.57 25.68
C GLY A 44 -3.67 -4.00 24.39
N VAL A 45 -4.44 -4.54 23.46
CA VAL A 45 -4.00 -5.03 22.15
C VAL A 45 -3.33 -3.90 21.36
N CYS A 46 -2.00 -3.86 21.36
CA CYS A 46 -1.18 -2.93 20.57
C CYS A 46 -0.55 -3.64 19.37
N SER A 47 -1.33 -4.48 18.67
CA SER A 47 -0.83 -5.21 17.49
C SER A 47 -1.34 -4.62 16.17
N GLN A 48 -2.55 -4.08 16.14
CA GLN A 48 -3.22 -3.75 14.86
C GLN A 48 -2.72 -2.47 14.18
N LYS A 49 -2.12 -1.52 14.90
CA LYS A 49 -1.68 -0.22 14.32
C LYS A 49 -0.26 -0.18 13.77
N LEU A 50 0.60 -1.13 14.15
CA LEU A 50 1.99 -1.20 13.68
C LEU A 50 2.14 -1.94 12.34
N HIS A 51 1.15 -2.74 11.94
CA HIS A 51 1.17 -3.52 10.69
C HIS A 51 1.24 -2.68 9.41
N ARG A 52 0.90 -1.37 9.46
CA ARG A 52 0.94 -0.49 8.29
C ARG A 52 2.37 -0.07 7.89
N TYR A 53 3.38 -0.25 8.74
CA TYR A 53 4.61 0.56 8.67
C TYR A 53 5.94 -0.17 8.44
N LEU A 54 5.99 -1.49 8.27
CA LEU A 54 7.28 -2.22 8.18
C LEU A 54 7.32 -3.25 7.05
N THR A 55 7.46 -2.79 5.81
CA THR A 55 7.75 -3.66 4.64
C THR A 55 9.21 -3.61 4.21
N ASN A 56 9.88 -2.48 4.43
CA ASN A 56 11.32 -2.33 4.20
C ASN A 56 12.06 -2.46 5.54
N VAL A 57 12.95 -3.45 5.64
CA VAL A 57 13.72 -3.73 6.86
C VAL A 57 15.20 -3.83 6.52
N TRP A 58 16.04 -3.11 7.29
CA TRP A 58 17.49 -3.29 7.27
C TRP A 58 17.92 -3.95 8.57
N VAL A 59 18.68 -5.05 8.47
CA VAL A 59 19.10 -5.82 9.64
C VAL A 59 20.61 -6.02 9.65
N ASN A 60 21.19 -5.91 10.84
CA ASN A 60 22.60 -6.26 11.06
C ASN A 60 22.74 -7.78 11.19
N LEU A 61 23.39 -8.41 10.21
CA LEU A 61 23.59 -9.86 10.16
C LEU A 61 24.34 -10.42 11.39
N LYS A 62 25.26 -9.65 11.99
CA LYS A 62 25.96 -10.09 13.22
C LYS A 62 25.01 -10.17 14.42
N ALA A 63 24.03 -9.27 14.49
CA ALA A 63 23.02 -9.29 15.54
C ALA A 63 22.06 -10.48 15.36
N ILE A 64 21.65 -10.78 14.12
CA ILE A 64 20.87 -11.99 13.81
C ILE A 64 21.64 -13.24 14.25
N LYS A 65 22.90 -13.37 13.83
CA LYS A 65 23.74 -14.53 14.17
C LYS A 65 23.79 -14.76 15.69
N ARG A 66 24.03 -13.70 16.47
CA ARG A 66 24.02 -13.76 17.94
C ARG A 66 22.68 -14.25 18.48
N LEU A 67 21.56 -13.71 18.00
CA LEU A 67 20.22 -14.09 18.48
C LEU A 67 19.88 -15.55 18.19
N ILE A 68 20.36 -16.08 17.06
CA ILE A 68 20.23 -17.50 16.71
C ILE A 68 21.12 -18.37 17.62
N GLU A 69 22.39 -18.00 17.80
CA GLU A 69 23.34 -18.76 18.63
C GLU A 69 22.93 -18.82 20.10
N THR A 70 22.24 -17.79 20.61
CA THR A 70 21.74 -17.74 21.98
C THR A 70 20.29 -18.23 22.14
N ASP A 71 19.68 -18.77 21.07
CA ASP A 71 18.27 -19.20 21.04
C ASP A 71 17.28 -18.13 21.56
N ALA A 72 17.61 -16.86 21.33
CA ALA A 72 16.85 -15.71 21.83
C ALA A 72 15.78 -15.24 20.84
N LEU A 73 15.80 -15.75 19.61
CA LEU A 73 14.88 -15.41 18.53
C LEU A 73 13.60 -16.27 18.60
N ASN A 74 12.87 -16.20 19.71
CA ASN A 74 11.66 -16.98 19.91
C ASN A 74 10.44 -16.27 19.32
N MET A 75 10.24 -16.40 18.01
CA MET A 75 9.12 -15.78 17.30
C MET A 75 7.82 -16.57 17.51
N GLU A 76 6.73 -15.84 17.75
CA GLU A 76 5.40 -16.43 17.90
C GLU A 76 4.82 -16.80 16.53
N ASN A 77 4.41 -18.05 16.37
CA ASN A 77 3.69 -18.51 15.19
C ASN A 77 2.20 -18.23 15.35
N TYR A 78 1.58 -17.66 14.33
CA TYR A 78 0.13 -17.46 14.32
C TYR A 78 -0.52 -18.42 13.30
N PRO A 79 -1.68 -19.00 13.64
CA PRO A 79 -2.40 -19.89 12.73
C PRO A 79 -3.12 -19.08 11.65
N VAL A 80 -2.94 -19.49 10.40
CA VAL A 80 -3.64 -18.93 9.23
C VAL A 80 -4.44 -20.04 8.56
N SER A 81 -5.75 -19.88 8.50
CA SER A 81 -6.62 -20.78 7.75
C SER A 81 -6.70 -20.33 6.29
N LYS A 82 -6.30 -21.20 5.36
CA LYS A 82 -6.51 -21.02 3.92
C LYS A 82 -7.42 -22.12 3.39
N LYS A 83 -8.42 -21.76 2.61
CA LYS A 83 -9.29 -22.72 1.93
C LYS A 83 -8.66 -23.11 0.60
N VAL A 84 -8.43 -24.40 0.39
CA VAL A 84 -7.94 -24.95 -0.88
C VAL A 84 -8.88 -26.09 -1.26
N ASN A 85 -9.50 -26.00 -2.44
CA ASN A 85 -10.40 -27.04 -2.95
C ASN A 85 -11.48 -27.52 -1.96
N ASN A 86 -12.08 -26.58 -1.23
CA ASN A 86 -13.12 -26.82 -0.21
C ASN A 86 -12.64 -27.44 1.12
N ASP A 87 -11.35 -27.78 1.24
CA ASP A 87 -10.73 -28.18 2.48
C ASP A 87 -10.07 -26.98 3.18
N GLU A 88 -10.17 -26.93 4.51
CA GLU A 88 -9.51 -25.89 5.31
C GLU A 88 -8.13 -26.38 5.76
N ILE A 89 -7.09 -25.75 5.23
CA ILE A 89 -5.71 -26.01 5.61
C ILE A 89 -5.29 -24.95 6.63
N ARG A 90 -4.84 -25.40 7.80
CA ARG A 90 -4.23 -24.55 8.82
C ARG A 90 -2.73 -24.48 8.59
N LEU A 91 -2.25 -23.31 8.21
CA LEU A 91 -0.84 -22.97 8.11
C LEU A 91 -0.37 -22.30 9.40
N GLN A 92 0.91 -22.43 9.70
CA GLN A 92 1.58 -21.56 10.67
C GLN A 92 2.41 -20.55 9.89
N GLU A 93 2.18 -19.27 10.15
CA GLU A 93 2.97 -18.19 9.59
C GLU A 93 3.69 -17.46 10.74
N THR A 94 4.82 -16.84 10.41
CA THR A 94 5.62 -16.04 11.34
C THR A 94 5.89 -14.69 10.71
N GLU A 95 5.58 -13.59 11.41
CA GLU A 95 5.82 -12.26 10.87
C GLU A 95 7.25 -11.80 11.15
N ALA A 96 8.02 -11.54 10.10
CA ALA A 96 9.37 -11.02 10.25
C ALA A 96 9.41 -9.66 10.96
N SER A 97 8.38 -8.82 10.80
CA SER A 97 8.23 -7.54 11.49
C SER A 97 8.16 -7.69 13.01
N SER A 98 7.58 -8.79 13.50
CA SER A 98 7.51 -9.11 14.93
C SER A 98 8.88 -9.38 15.55
N ALA A 99 9.91 -9.66 14.74
CA ALA A 99 11.27 -9.89 15.21
C ALA A 99 11.91 -8.62 15.80
N ILE A 100 11.38 -7.43 15.51
CA ILE A 100 11.90 -6.14 15.99
C ILE A 100 12.08 -6.11 17.51
N ARG A 101 11.23 -6.83 18.26
CA ARG A 101 11.24 -6.90 19.73
C ARG A 101 12.48 -7.57 20.33
N PHE A 102 13.20 -8.37 19.54
CA PHE A 102 14.39 -9.11 19.97
C PHE A 102 15.70 -8.34 19.73
N PHE A 103 15.64 -7.18 19.08
CA PHE A 103 16.82 -6.35 18.84
C PHE A 103 16.92 -5.22 19.87
N ASP A 104 18.04 -5.18 20.60
CA ASP A 104 18.31 -4.13 21.61
C ASP A 104 18.35 -2.70 21.01
N ARG A 105 18.60 -2.60 19.70
CA ARG A 105 18.80 -1.34 18.97
C ARG A 105 17.91 -1.26 17.73
N ALA A 106 16.60 -1.48 17.90
CA ALA A 106 15.62 -1.24 16.85
C ALA A 106 15.31 0.27 16.72
N ILE A 107 15.22 0.75 15.48
CA ILE A 107 14.86 2.15 15.16
C ILE A 107 13.81 2.12 14.04
N GLY A 108 12.72 2.86 14.22
CA GLY A 108 11.78 3.16 13.16
C GLY A 108 12.18 4.44 12.43
N VAL A 109 12.13 4.42 11.10
CA VAL A 109 12.38 5.60 10.26
C VAL A 109 11.14 5.86 9.43
N THR A 110 10.61 7.08 9.50
CA THR A 110 9.53 7.52 8.61
C THR A 110 10.13 7.83 7.25
N VAL A 111 9.65 7.14 6.23
CA VAL A 111 10.02 7.37 4.83
C VAL A 111 8.86 8.05 4.09
N PRO A 112 9.13 8.80 3.01
CA PRO A 112 8.08 9.30 2.14
C PRO A 112 7.21 8.17 1.59
N GLN A 113 5.95 8.46 1.29
CA GLN A 113 5.01 7.48 0.74
C GLN A 113 5.53 6.83 -0.57
N SER A 114 6.34 7.54 -1.34
CA SER A 114 6.97 7.02 -2.56
C SER A 114 7.89 5.81 -2.32
N CYS A 115 8.37 5.60 -1.10
CA CYS A 115 9.17 4.42 -0.74
C CYS A 115 8.30 3.17 -0.47
N PHE A 116 6.98 3.30 -0.51
CA PHE A 116 6.03 2.23 -0.25
C PHE A 116 4.86 2.25 -1.24
N GLN A 117 4.95 1.40 -2.25
CA GLN A 117 3.85 1.12 -3.17
C GLN A 117 3.50 -0.37 -3.12
N PRO A 118 2.58 -0.77 -2.22
CA PRO A 118 2.13 -2.15 -2.17
C PRO A 118 1.39 -2.48 -3.47
N MET A 119 1.79 -3.57 -4.13
CA MET A 119 1.07 -4.16 -5.26
C MET A 119 0.41 -5.45 -4.78
N THR A 120 -0.59 -5.31 -3.93
CA THR A 120 -1.27 -6.48 -3.35
C THR A 120 -2.57 -6.80 -4.08
N ARG A 121 -3.13 -5.83 -4.80
CA ARG A 121 -4.36 -5.97 -5.56
C ARG A 121 -4.15 -5.60 -7.01
N THR A 122 -5.03 -6.10 -7.88
CA THR A 122 -5.04 -5.75 -9.30
C THR A 122 -5.38 -4.28 -9.55
N SER A 123 -6.03 -3.61 -8.58
CA SER A 123 -6.17 -2.14 -8.58
C SER A 123 -4.83 -1.42 -8.53
N ASP A 124 -3.90 -1.91 -7.70
CA ASP A 124 -2.55 -1.35 -7.58
C ASP A 124 -1.75 -1.61 -8.86
N LEU A 125 -1.95 -2.80 -9.45
CA LEU A 125 -1.34 -3.16 -10.73
C LEU A 125 -1.79 -2.22 -11.86
N LEU A 126 -3.08 -1.87 -11.90
CA LEU A 126 -3.61 -0.94 -12.89
C LEU A 126 -2.93 0.43 -12.79
N VAL A 127 -2.72 0.93 -11.57
CA VAL A 127 -2.00 2.18 -11.31
C VAL A 127 -0.58 2.14 -11.88
N VAL A 128 0.18 1.09 -11.57
CA VAL A 128 1.60 0.97 -11.96
C VAL A 128 1.77 0.70 -13.47
N GLN A 129 0.84 -0.02 -14.09
CA GLN A 129 0.90 -0.33 -15.52
C GLN A 129 0.38 0.81 -16.41
N SER A 130 -0.39 1.74 -15.86
CA SER A 130 -0.93 2.87 -16.60
C SER A 130 0.11 3.95 -16.91
N ASP A 131 -0.31 4.97 -17.65
CA ASP A 131 0.48 6.18 -17.94
C ASP A 131 0.75 7.07 -16.71
N LEU A 132 0.22 6.72 -15.54
CA LEU A 132 0.46 7.44 -14.29
C LEU A 132 1.91 7.28 -13.78
N TYR A 133 2.54 6.16 -14.09
CA TYR A 133 3.92 5.87 -13.74
C TYR A 133 4.73 5.50 -14.98
N THR A 134 6.00 5.88 -14.96
CA THR A 134 6.99 5.54 -15.98
C THR A 134 8.08 4.71 -15.32
N TYR A 135 8.52 3.66 -16.00
CA TYR A 135 9.58 2.80 -15.51
C TYR A 135 10.87 3.11 -16.27
N THR A 136 11.92 3.50 -15.57
CA THR A 136 13.23 3.80 -16.16
C THR A 136 14.32 3.29 -15.23
N GLU A 137 15.20 2.42 -15.73
CA GLU A 137 16.38 1.91 -15.01
C GLU A 137 16.09 1.32 -13.61
N GLY A 138 14.96 0.62 -13.45
CA GLY A 138 14.59 0.03 -12.15
C GLY A 138 13.91 0.99 -11.18
N VAL A 139 13.71 2.25 -11.59
CA VAL A 139 13.02 3.28 -10.80
C VAL A 139 11.66 3.57 -11.42
N LEU A 140 10.62 3.49 -10.59
CA LEU A 140 9.29 3.92 -10.96
C LEU A 140 9.17 5.42 -10.69
N THR A 141 9.00 6.21 -11.74
CA THR A 141 8.88 7.67 -11.66
C THR A 141 7.46 8.08 -12.04
N ARG A 142 6.83 8.87 -11.16
CA ARG A 142 5.49 9.38 -11.41
C ARG A 142 5.47 10.33 -12.60
N ASN A 143 4.44 10.24 -13.44
CA ASN A 143 4.28 11.11 -14.59
C ASN A 143 4.03 12.57 -14.15
N SER A 144 4.87 13.49 -14.63
CA SER A 144 4.82 14.92 -14.30
C SER A 144 3.63 15.66 -14.92
N ALA A 145 2.97 15.08 -15.93
CA ALA A 145 1.80 15.69 -16.54
C ALA A 145 0.55 15.62 -15.65
N ARG A 146 0.55 14.79 -14.60
CA ARG A 146 -0.54 14.80 -13.61
C ARG A 146 -0.44 16.00 -12.69
N THR A 147 -1.51 16.79 -12.64
CA THR A 147 -1.63 17.96 -11.76
C THR A 147 -1.89 17.58 -10.30
N ASN A 148 -2.61 16.48 -10.06
CA ASN A 148 -2.93 15.98 -8.72
C ASN A 148 -1.79 15.10 -8.15
N LEU A 149 -1.26 15.50 -7.00
CA LEU A 149 -0.20 14.77 -6.28
C LEU A 149 -0.68 13.45 -5.64
N ALA A 150 -1.99 13.22 -5.55
CA ALA A 150 -2.55 11.97 -5.02
C ALA A 150 -2.84 10.97 -6.15
N ASP A 151 -2.58 9.69 -5.88
CA ASP A 151 -2.97 8.58 -6.77
C ASP A 151 -4.50 8.45 -6.81
N PRO A 152 -5.07 8.04 -7.95
CA PRO A 152 -6.50 7.85 -8.05
C PRO A 152 -6.97 6.72 -7.12
N SER A 153 -8.17 6.87 -6.57
CA SER A 153 -8.82 5.78 -5.84
C SER A 153 -9.41 4.77 -6.83
N ILE A 154 -8.85 3.57 -6.89
CA ILE A 154 -9.32 2.51 -7.80
C ILE A 154 -9.95 1.36 -7.01
N GLU A 155 -11.24 1.12 -7.26
CA GLU A 155 -11.99 -0.03 -6.76
C GLU A 155 -12.36 -0.94 -7.92
N LEU A 156 -11.80 -2.15 -7.93
CA LEU A 156 -12.16 -3.20 -8.89
C LEU A 156 -12.95 -4.29 -8.17
N GLY A 157 -14.02 -4.76 -8.81
CA GLY A 157 -14.87 -5.84 -8.33
C GLY A 157 -14.17 -7.20 -8.30
N PRO A 158 -14.83 -8.22 -7.72
CA PRO A 158 -14.29 -9.58 -7.61
C PRO A 158 -13.95 -10.20 -8.98
N GLU A 159 -14.58 -9.72 -10.06
CA GLU A 159 -14.31 -10.14 -11.44
C GLU A 159 -12.89 -9.80 -11.92
N PHE A 160 -12.18 -8.93 -11.21
CA PHE A 160 -10.82 -8.48 -11.49
C PHE A 160 -9.81 -8.96 -10.44
N GLU A 161 -10.21 -9.75 -9.44
CA GLU A 161 -9.31 -10.17 -8.36
C GLU A 161 -8.18 -11.08 -8.86
N LYS A 162 -8.49 -11.97 -9.81
CA LYS A 162 -7.48 -12.83 -10.44
C LYS A 162 -6.75 -12.08 -11.54
N LEU A 163 -5.43 -12.26 -11.58
CA LEU A 163 -4.58 -11.64 -12.60
C LEU A 163 -4.97 -12.03 -14.03
N SER A 164 -5.34 -13.30 -14.26
CA SER A 164 -5.80 -13.78 -15.57
C SER A 164 -7.06 -13.05 -16.05
N ASP A 165 -7.99 -12.83 -15.14
CA ASP A 165 -9.29 -12.23 -15.43
C ASP A 165 -9.10 -10.72 -15.67
N PHE A 166 -8.29 -10.07 -14.83
CA PHE A 166 -7.84 -8.69 -15.05
C PHE A 166 -7.21 -8.51 -16.44
N GLN A 167 -6.20 -9.31 -16.79
CA GLN A 167 -5.49 -9.19 -18.07
C GLN A 167 -6.40 -9.45 -19.27
N SER A 168 -7.32 -10.41 -19.19
CA SER A 168 -8.23 -10.71 -20.29
C SER A 168 -9.28 -9.60 -20.52
N ARG A 169 -9.70 -8.92 -19.45
CA ARG A 169 -10.72 -7.86 -19.50
C ARG A 169 -10.19 -6.53 -20.04
N PHE A 170 -8.89 -6.28 -19.97
CA PHE A 170 -8.26 -5.09 -20.54
C PHE A 170 -7.48 -5.44 -21.80
N LYS A 171 -8.00 -5.11 -22.99
CA LYS A 171 -7.23 -5.27 -24.25
C LYS A 171 -5.96 -4.40 -24.25
N SER A 172 -6.06 -3.20 -23.67
CA SER A 172 -4.92 -2.35 -23.31
C SER A 172 -5.22 -1.64 -21.99
N ILE A 173 -4.17 -1.32 -21.23
CA ILE A 173 -4.34 -0.52 -20.02
C ILE A 173 -4.82 0.89 -20.38
N PRO A 174 -5.92 1.38 -19.77
CA PRO A 174 -6.43 2.73 -20.04
C PRO A 174 -5.48 3.81 -19.52
N SER A 175 -5.52 4.98 -20.16
CA SER A 175 -4.92 6.21 -19.62
C SER A 175 -5.75 6.68 -18.43
N ILE A 176 -5.08 6.94 -17.30
CA ILE A 176 -5.71 7.38 -16.03
C ILE A 176 -5.04 8.63 -15.45
N ILE A 177 -4.22 9.33 -16.25
CA ILE A 177 -3.45 10.48 -15.79
C ILE A 177 -4.32 11.59 -15.18
N GLU A 178 -5.53 11.80 -15.73
CA GLU A 178 -6.54 12.75 -15.26
C GLU A 178 -7.65 12.12 -14.40
N LEU A 179 -7.48 10.87 -13.97
CA LEU A 179 -8.45 10.16 -13.14
C LEU A 179 -8.35 10.58 -11.66
N ASP A 180 -9.48 10.82 -11.02
CA ASP A 180 -9.61 11.02 -9.56
C ASP A 180 -10.05 9.73 -8.87
N SER A 181 -11.07 9.07 -9.40
CA SER A 181 -11.57 7.80 -8.87
C SER A 181 -12.17 6.92 -9.94
N LEU A 182 -11.89 5.62 -9.87
CA LEU A 182 -12.48 4.59 -10.73
C LEU A 182 -13.14 3.52 -9.87
N LYS A 183 -14.39 3.21 -10.18
CA LYS A 183 -15.09 2.05 -9.65
C LYS A 183 -15.58 1.17 -10.78
N VAL A 184 -15.18 -0.10 -10.80
CA VAL A 184 -15.61 -1.08 -11.81
C VAL A 184 -16.17 -2.31 -11.11
N MET A 185 -17.42 -2.66 -11.41
CA MET A 185 -18.10 -3.82 -10.82
C MET A 185 -18.85 -4.62 -11.89
N GLY A 186 -18.80 -5.95 -11.81
CA GLY A 186 -19.53 -6.84 -12.71
C GLY A 186 -18.78 -7.15 -14.02
N ASP A 187 -19.52 -7.65 -15.01
CA ASP A 187 -18.94 -8.12 -16.28
C ASP A 187 -18.61 -6.97 -17.25
N VAL A 188 -17.51 -6.27 -16.96
CA VAL A 188 -17.00 -5.13 -17.73
C VAL A 188 -15.73 -5.52 -18.50
N TRP A 189 -15.65 -5.05 -19.74
CA TRP A 189 -14.54 -5.26 -20.66
C TRP A 189 -14.10 -3.94 -21.28
N PHE A 190 -12.79 -3.78 -21.43
CA PHE A 190 -12.16 -2.56 -21.91
C PHE A 190 -11.47 -2.82 -23.25
N GLY A 191 -11.84 -2.04 -24.25
CA GLY A 191 -11.18 -1.91 -25.54
C GLY A 191 -9.76 -1.32 -25.47
N THR A 192 -9.26 -0.90 -26.63
CA THR A 192 -7.93 -0.31 -26.77
C THR A 192 -7.95 1.21 -26.74
N GLY A 193 -6.92 1.86 -26.19
CA GLY A 193 -6.78 3.31 -26.23
C GLY A 193 -7.82 4.10 -25.44
N ILE A 194 -8.36 3.52 -24.37
CA ILE A 194 -9.37 4.15 -23.51
C ILE A 194 -8.73 5.21 -22.60
N ILE A 195 -9.42 6.33 -22.39
CA ILE A 195 -9.00 7.42 -21.51
C ILE A 195 -10.07 7.65 -20.45
N LEU A 196 -9.67 7.62 -19.17
CA LEU A 196 -10.56 7.82 -18.03
C LEU A 196 -10.19 9.10 -17.27
N LYS A 197 -11.17 9.96 -17.02
CA LYS A 197 -10.97 11.30 -16.43
C LYS A 197 -11.95 11.59 -15.29
N GLY A 198 -11.47 12.28 -14.25
CA GLY A 198 -12.28 12.68 -13.11
C GLY A 198 -12.84 11.47 -12.35
N LYS A 199 -14.15 11.45 -12.08
CA LYS A 199 -14.82 10.37 -11.35
C LYS A 199 -15.59 9.45 -12.28
N VAL A 200 -15.12 8.22 -12.45
CA VAL A 200 -15.73 7.23 -13.34
C VAL A 200 -16.25 6.04 -12.55
N THR A 201 -17.52 5.70 -12.76
CA THR A 201 -18.17 4.52 -12.16
C THR A 201 -18.76 3.66 -13.27
N ILE A 202 -18.37 2.39 -13.35
CA ILE A 202 -18.86 1.44 -14.36
C ILE A 202 -19.37 0.22 -13.63
N VAL A 203 -20.68 0.01 -13.64
CA VAL A 203 -21.33 -1.07 -12.89
C VAL A 203 -22.23 -1.86 -13.83
N ALA A 204 -21.76 -3.02 -14.26
CA ALA A 204 -22.56 -3.95 -15.04
C ALA A 204 -23.62 -4.61 -14.13
N LYS A 205 -24.90 -4.44 -14.48
CA LYS A 205 -26.00 -5.15 -13.80
C LYS A 205 -25.85 -6.67 -14.01
N PRO A 206 -26.34 -7.51 -13.07
CA PRO A 206 -26.29 -8.96 -13.22
C PRO A 206 -26.85 -9.43 -14.57
N GLY A 207 -26.11 -10.30 -15.26
CA GLY A 207 -26.48 -10.81 -16.58
C GLY A 207 -26.29 -9.84 -17.75
N THR A 208 -25.77 -8.63 -17.48
CA THR A 208 -25.43 -7.65 -18.52
C THR A 208 -23.92 -7.59 -18.69
N LYS A 209 -23.47 -7.57 -19.94
CA LYS A 209 -22.07 -7.35 -20.30
C LYS A 209 -21.89 -5.91 -20.76
N LEU A 210 -20.92 -5.20 -20.20
CA LEU A 210 -20.53 -3.85 -20.66
C LEU A 210 -19.18 -3.95 -21.40
N GLU A 211 -19.17 -3.52 -22.66
CA GLU A 211 -17.95 -3.45 -23.47
C GLU A 211 -17.66 -1.99 -23.80
N ILE A 212 -16.61 -1.45 -23.19
CA ILE A 212 -16.16 -0.09 -23.49
C ILE A 212 -15.40 -0.11 -24.82
N PRO A 213 -15.83 0.66 -25.83
CA PRO A 213 -15.27 0.60 -27.17
C PRO A 213 -13.86 1.19 -27.23
N ASP A 214 -13.16 0.86 -28.31
CA ASP A 214 -11.82 1.36 -28.58
C ASP A 214 -11.84 2.90 -28.73
N GLY A 215 -10.85 3.58 -28.13
CA GLY A 215 -10.71 5.02 -28.16
C GLY A 215 -11.71 5.80 -27.28
N ALA A 216 -12.52 5.10 -26.45
CA ALA A 216 -13.50 5.77 -25.61
C ALA A 216 -12.86 6.73 -24.61
N VAL A 217 -13.44 7.92 -24.48
CA VAL A 217 -13.07 8.91 -23.45
C VAL A 217 -14.23 9.02 -22.47
N ILE A 218 -14.00 8.62 -21.22
CA ILE A 218 -15.04 8.63 -20.17
C ILE A 218 -14.62 9.62 -19.10
N GLU A 219 -15.42 10.66 -18.93
CA GLU A 219 -15.15 11.74 -17.98
C GLU A 219 -16.36 11.98 -17.08
N ASN A 220 -16.16 11.94 -15.75
CA ASN A 220 -17.18 12.29 -14.75
C ASN A 220 -18.53 11.61 -14.97
N LYS A 221 -18.51 10.32 -15.33
CA LYS A 221 -19.68 9.58 -15.82
C LYS A 221 -19.90 8.28 -15.06
N GLU A 222 -21.17 7.94 -14.91
CA GLU A 222 -21.62 6.63 -14.43
C GLU A 222 -22.22 5.84 -15.60
N ILE A 223 -21.76 4.61 -15.78
CA ILE A 223 -22.18 3.70 -16.84
C ILE A 223 -22.77 2.46 -16.18
N SER A 224 -24.04 2.17 -16.43
CA SER A 224 -24.73 1.01 -15.86
C SER A 224 -25.43 0.13 -16.89
N ASP A 225 -25.63 0.67 -18.09
CA ASP A 225 -26.30 0.03 -19.22
C ASP A 225 -25.44 0.20 -20.49
N PRO A 226 -25.48 -0.74 -21.45
CA PRO A 226 -24.80 -0.58 -22.74
C PRO A 226 -25.15 0.70 -23.50
N ARG A 227 -26.33 1.29 -23.25
CA ARG A 227 -26.75 2.58 -23.83
C ARG A 227 -26.04 3.78 -23.22
N ASP A 228 -25.45 3.63 -22.04
CA ASP A 228 -24.69 4.67 -21.37
C ASP A 228 -23.26 4.80 -21.93
N ILE A 229 -22.84 3.88 -22.80
CA ILE A 229 -21.48 3.82 -23.36
C ILE A 229 -21.31 4.82 -24.50
#